data_AF-A0A3D1QDF7-F1
#
_entry.id   AF-A0A3D1QDF7-F1
#
_cell.length_a   1.000
_cell.length_b   1.000
_cell.length_c   1.000
_cell.angle_alpha   90.00
_cell.angle_beta   90.00
_cell.angle_gamma   90.00
#
_symmetry.space_group_name_H-M   'P 1'
#
loop_
_entity.id
_entity.type
_entity.pdbx_description
1 polymer ?
#
loop_
_entity_poly.entity_id
_entity_poly.type
_entity_poly.pdbx_seq_one_letter_code
_entity_poly.pdbx_strand_id
1 'polypeptide(L)'
;KGGVGKTTVAATIALALANRGTKVHLTSTDPADHLSYAIEATANITQSHIDERRELIKYQNEVIEKARETMSEADLEYVKEDLRSPCTQEIAVFRAFAEIVDKAEDEVVVIDTAPTGHT
;
A
#
# COMPACT_ATOMS: atom_id res chain seq x y z
N LYS A 1 18.24 2.88 7.81
CA LYS A 1 18.29 4.04 8.76
C LYS A 1 16.89 4.64 8.87
N GLY A 2 16.18 4.43 9.98
CA GLY A 2 14.92 5.11 10.28
C GLY A 2 15.17 6.50 10.88
N GLY A 3 14.20 7.41 10.80
CA GLY A 3 14.24 8.70 11.54
C GLY A 3 14.72 9.95 10.78
N VAL A 4 14.77 9.96 9.45
CA VAL A 4 15.14 11.17 8.67
C VAL A 4 13.98 12.17 8.46
N GLY A 5 12.82 11.94 9.10
CA GLY A 5 11.67 12.85 9.04
C GLY A 5 10.74 12.69 7.82
N LYS A 6 10.81 11.60 7.05
CA LYS A 6 9.96 11.37 5.86
C LYS A 6 8.47 11.48 6.18
N THR A 7 8.01 10.76 7.19
CA THR A 7 6.61 10.79 7.67
C THR A 7 6.18 12.21 8.05
N THR A 8 7.03 12.94 8.77
CA THR A 8 6.76 14.33 9.15
C THR A 8 6.63 15.24 7.92
N VAL A 9 7.52 15.08 6.93
CA VAL A 9 7.48 15.85 5.69
C VAL A 9 6.22 15.51 4.88
N ALA A 10 5.91 14.23 4.70
CA ALA A 10 4.71 13.76 4.01
C ALA A 10 3.44 14.33 4.65
N ALA A 11 3.34 14.24 5.99
CA ALA A 11 2.23 14.81 6.74
C ALA A 11 2.12 16.33 6.58
N THR A 12 3.24 17.05 6.66
CA THR A 12 3.27 18.51 6.49
C THR A 12 2.80 18.94 5.09
N ILE A 13 3.24 18.22 4.05
CA ILE A 13 2.81 18.47 2.67
C ILE A 13 1.30 18.23 2.52
N ALA A 14 0.81 17.09 3.02
CA ALA A 14 -0.61 16.75 2.93
C ALA A 14 -1.50 17.80 3.63
N LEU A 15 -1.13 18.22 4.84
CA LEU A 15 -1.83 19.29 5.58
C LEU A 15 -1.80 20.63 4.83
N ALA A 16 -0.64 21.03 4.29
CA ALA A 16 -0.51 22.29 3.57
C ALA A 16 -1.39 22.34 2.31
N LEU A 17 -1.53 21.22 1.60
CA LEU A 17 -2.40 21.08 0.44
C LEU A 17 -3.89 21.10 0.84
N ALA A 18 -4.24 20.33 1.87
CA ALA A 18 -5.61 20.26 2.39
C ALA A 18 -6.13 21.62 2.90
N ASN A 19 -5.28 22.38 3.58
CA ASN A 19 -5.59 23.74 4.06
C ASN A 19 -5.81 24.75 2.91
N ARG A 20 -5.34 24.43 1.71
CA ARG A 20 -5.61 25.21 0.48
C ARG A 20 -6.86 24.73 -0.26
N GLY A 21 -7.64 23.83 0.34
CA GLY A 21 -8.85 23.26 -0.25
C GLY A 21 -8.60 22.13 -1.25
N THR A 22 -7.37 21.61 -1.33
CA THR A 22 -7.06 20.47 -2.20
C THR A 22 -7.51 19.17 -1.54
N LYS A 23 -8.16 18.28 -2.29
CA LYS A 23 -8.45 16.93 -1.82
C LYS A 23 -7.16 16.11 -1.83
N VAL A 24 -6.80 15.50 -0.70
CA VAL A 24 -5.53 14.80 -0.54
C VAL A 24 -5.78 13.37 -0.05
N HIS A 25 -5.05 12.43 -0.64
CA HIS A 25 -4.91 11.07 -0.12
C HIS A 25 -3.49 10.88 0.40
N LEU A 26 -3.35 10.61 1.69
CA LEU A 26 -2.07 10.33 2.32
C LEU A 26 -1.97 8.85 2.64
N THR A 27 -0.98 8.16 2.07
CA THR A 27 -0.74 6.75 2.37
C THR A 27 0.68 6.52 2.89
N SER A 28 0.89 5.44 3.65
CA SER A 28 2.23 4.99 4.04
C SER A 28 2.42 3.51 3.76
N THR A 29 3.66 3.13 3.43
CA THR A 29 4.11 1.74 3.41
C THR A 29 4.93 1.36 4.65
N ASP A 30 5.12 2.27 5.61
CA ASP A 30 5.86 2.02 6.86
C ASP A 30 5.04 1.12 7.80
N PRO A 31 5.49 -0.10 8.15
CA PRO A 31 4.74 -1.04 9.01
C PRO A 31 4.40 -0.49 10.39
N ALA A 32 5.10 0.56 10.83
CA ALA A 32 4.86 1.20 12.11
C ALA A 32 3.66 2.17 12.11
N ASP A 33 3.06 2.44 10.94
CA ASP A 33 1.86 3.26 10.75
C ASP A 33 1.89 4.60 11.53
N HIS A 34 3.03 5.27 11.47
CA HIS A 34 3.28 6.52 12.18
C HIS A 34 2.41 7.70 11.67
N LEU A 35 1.68 7.53 10.56
CA LEU A 35 0.82 8.56 9.97
C LEU A 35 -0.35 8.95 10.88
N SER A 36 -0.96 7.96 11.52
CA SER A 36 -2.13 8.17 12.40
C SER A 36 -1.82 9.09 13.59
N TYR A 37 -0.57 9.10 14.07
CA TYR A 37 -0.10 10.00 15.12
C TYR A 37 0.25 11.40 14.60
N ALA A 38 0.58 11.52 13.32
CA ALA A 38 1.09 12.76 12.73
C ALA A 38 -0.02 13.72 12.27
N ILE A 39 -1.22 13.21 11.95
CA ILE A 39 -2.34 14.00 11.43
C ILE A 39 -3.65 13.61 12.11
N GLU A 40 -4.29 14.59 12.76
CA GLU A 40 -5.72 14.50 13.10
C GLU A 40 -6.56 14.58 11.82
N ALA A 41 -7.64 13.79 11.75
CA ALA A 41 -8.51 13.74 10.58
C ALA A 41 -9.05 15.14 10.23
N THR A 42 -8.63 15.67 9.09
CA THR A 42 -9.12 16.95 8.53
C THR A 42 -10.06 16.67 7.36
N ALA A 43 -11.02 17.56 7.12
CA ALA A 43 -12.12 17.33 6.17
C ALA A 43 -11.68 17.03 4.72
N ASN A 44 -10.44 17.36 4.33
CA ASN A 44 -9.92 17.20 2.97
C ASN A 44 -8.77 16.18 2.86
N ILE A 45 -8.48 15.42 3.93
CA ILE A 45 -7.45 14.37 3.90
C ILE A 45 -8.10 13.02 4.15
N THR A 46 -7.93 12.10 3.20
CA THR A 46 -8.16 10.67 3.42
C THR A 46 -6.83 9.97 3.68
N GLN A 47 -6.85 8.94 4.52
CA GLN A 47 -5.64 8.20 4.91
C GLN A 47 -5.79 6.71 4.60
N SER A 48 -4.68 6.07 4.24
CA SER A 48 -4.59 4.62 4.14
C SER A 48 -3.20 4.12 4.52
N HIS A 49 -3.06 2.80 4.64
CA HIS A 49 -1.78 2.14 4.86
C HIS A 49 -1.70 0.90 3.98
N ILE A 50 -0.57 0.69 3.31
CA ILE A 50 -0.29 -0.53 2.55
C ILE A 50 0.34 -1.53 3.50
N ASP A 51 -0.47 -2.45 4.03
CA ASP A 51 0.01 -3.58 4.85
C ASP A 51 0.44 -4.71 3.91
N GLU A 52 1.76 -4.86 3.73
CA GLU A 52 2.34 -5.83 2.80
C GLU A 52 1.83 -7.27 3.02
N ARG A 53 1.60 -7.66 4.28
CA ARG A 53 1.12 -9.02 4.59
C ARG A 53 -0.34 -9.20 4.18
N ARG A 54 -1.17 -8.18 4.41
CA ARG A 54 -2.58 -8.22 3.98
C ARG A 54 -2.68 -8.23 2.47
N GLU A 55 -1.89 -7.40 1.78
CA GLU A 55 -1.90 -7.35 0.32
C GLU A 55 -1.39 -8.64 -0.30
N LEU A 56 -0.36 -9.28 0.28
CA LEU A 56 0.08 -10.60 -0.15
C LEU A 56 -1.03 -11.65 -0.01
N ILE A 57 -1.71 -11.72 1.14
CA ILE A 57 -2.80 -12.69 1.35
C ILE A 57 -3.95 -12.43 0.38
N LYS A 58 -4.33 -11.15 0.18
CA LYS A 58 -5.36 -10.75 -0.78
C LYS A 58 -4.98 -11.22 -2.19
N TYR A 59 -3.76 -10.94 -2.64
CA TYR A 59 -3.26 -11.36 -3.95
C TYR A 59 -3.26 -12.89 -4.12
N GLN A 60 -2.76 -13.62 -3.12
CA GLN A 60 -2.73 -15.08 -3.15
C GLN A 60 -4.14 -15.66 -3.27
N ASN A 61 -5.10 -15.15 -2.50
CA ASN A 61 -6.50 -15.59 -2.57
C ASN A 61 -7.11 -15.30 -3.94
N GLU A 62 -6.92 -14.10 -4.49
CA GLU A 62 -7.43 -13.74 -5.82
C GLU A 62 -6.90 -14.68 -6.92
N VAL A 63 -5.60 -15.02 -6.87
CA VAL A 63 -4.99 -15.93 -7.84
C VAL A 63 -5.50 -17.35 -7.67
N ILE A 64 -5.60 -17.84 -6.44
CA ILE A 64 -6.11 -19.19 -6.14
C ILE A 64 -7.58 -19.33 -6.55
N GLU A 65 -8.42 -18.33 -6.27
CA GLU A 65 -9.83 -18.34 -6.65
C GLU A 65 -9.99 -18.40 -8.17
N LYS A 66 -9.25 -17.57 -8.92
CA LYS A 66 -9.26 -17.61 -10.39
C LYS A 66 -8.72 -18.92 -10.96
N ALA A 67 -7.65 -19.44 -10.38
CA ALA A 67 -7.09 -20.72 -10.80
C ALA A 67 -8.08 -21.88 -10.59
N ARG A 68 -8.86 -21.85 -9.49
CA ARG A 68 -9.86 -22.88 -9.18
C ARG A 68 -10.97 -23.00 -10.22
N GLU A 69 -11.25 -21.92 -10.95
CA GLU A 69 -12.25 -21.93 -12.01
C GLU A 69 -11.81 -22.75 -13.23
N THR A 70 -10.50 -22.95 -13.43
CA THR A 70 -9.95 -23.50 -14.67
C THR A 70 -8.98 -24.67 -14.49
N MET A 71 -8.50 -24.94 -13.28
CA MET A 71 -7.42 -25.89 -13.00
C MET A 71 -7.86 -27.07 -12.13
N SER A 72 -7.15 -28.20 -12.25
CA SER A 72 -7.34 -29.36 -11.39
C SER A 72 -6.76 -29.13 -9.99
N GLU A 73 -7.16 -29.92 -8.98
CA GLU A 73 -6.62 -29.80 -7.62
C GLU A 73 -5.10 -30.04 -7.56
N ALA A 74 -4.57 -30.91 -8.41
CA ALA A 74 -3.13 -31.15 -8.49
C ALA A 74 -2.39 -29.92 -9.05
N ASP A 75 -2.92 -29.28 -10.08
CA ASP A 75 -2.32 -28.08 -10.68
C ASP A 75 -2.44 -26.87 -9.74
N LEU A 76 -3.53 -26.78 -8.98
CA LEU A 76 -3.71 -25.76 -7.94
C LEU A 76 -2.65 -25.81 -6.85
N GLU A 77 -2.17 -27.00 -6.48
CA GLU A 77 -1.12 -27.12 -5.47
C GLU A 77 0.21 -26.55 -5.98
N TYR A 78 0.53 -26.71 -7.26
CA TYR A 78 1.70 -26.06 -7.86
C TYR A 78 1.58 -24.54 -7.86
N VAL A 79 0.39 -23.99 -8.15
CA VAL A 79 0.14 -22.54 -8.07
C VAL A 79 0.33 -22.02 -6.64
N LYS A 80 -0.20 -22.72 -5.63
CA LYS A 80 -0.02 -22.33 -4.23
C LYS A 80 1.45 -22.31 -3.81
N GLU A 81 2.27 -23.22 -4.33
CA GLU A 81 3.70 -23.26 -4.03
C GLU A 81 4.43 -22.07 -4.66
N ASP A 82 4.17 -21.76 -5.92
CA ASP A 82 4.77 -20.60 -6.61
C ASP A 82 4.43 -19.27 -5.90
N LEU A 83 3.18 -19.16 -5.43
CA LEU A 83 2.70 -18.02 -4.66
C LEU A 83 3.42 -17.81 -3.30
N ARG A 84 4.22 -18.77 -2.81
CA ARG A 84 5.05 -18.60 -1.59
C ARG A 84 6.37 -17.89 -1.85
N SER A 85 6.72 -17.66 -3.12
CA SER A 85 7.94 -16.94 -3.50
C SER A 85 7.94 -15.49 -2.96
N PRO A 86 9.10 -14.96 -2.51
CA PRO A 86 9.24 -13.54 -2.15
C PRO A 86 8.82 -12.57 -3.25
N CYS A 87 9.00 -12.96 -4.52
CA CYS A 87 8.57 -12.18 -5.69
C CYS A 87 7.06 -11.88 -5.66
N THR A 88 6.25 -12.80 -5.13
CA THR A 88 4.80 -12.63 -5.00
C THR A 88 4.44 -11.47 -4.06
N GLN A 89 5.21 -11.27 -2.99
CA GLN A 89 5.02 -10.15 -2.07
C GLN A 89 5.29 -8.82 -2.77
N GLU A 90 6.40 -8.72 -3.52
CA GLU A 90 6.73 -7.51 -4.28
C GLU A 90 5.64 -7.17 -5.30
N ILE A 91 5.12 -8.16 -6.03
CA ILE A 91 4.01 -7.99 -6.97
C ILE A 91 2.74 -7.50 -6.25
N ALA A 92 2.40 -8.11 -5.12
CA ALA A 92 1.21 -7.75 -4.36
C ALA A 92 1.28 -6.29 -3.85
N VAL A 93 2.42 -5.90 -3.28
CA VAL A 93 2.66 -4.52 -2.81
C VAL A 93 2.64 -3.53 -3.98
N PHE A 94 3.25 -3.88 -5.12
CA PHE A 94 3.23 -3.01 -6.30
C PHE A 94 1.82 -2.81 -6.86
N ARG A 95 0.98 -3.85 -6.86
CA ARG A 95 -0.44 -3.74 -7.23
C ARG A 95 -1.18 -2.77 -6.31
N ALA A 96 -1.03 -2.92 -4.98
CA ALA A 96 -1.65 -2.00 -4.03
C ALA A 96 -1.15 -0.56 -4.21
N PHE A 97 0.14 -0.37 -4.48
CA PHE A 97 0.70 0.94 -4.81
C PHE A 97 0.06 1.54 -6.07
N ALA A 98 -0.12 0.75 -7.12
CA ALA A 98 -0.79 1.19 -8.35
C ALA A 98 -2.25 1.61 -8.10
N GLU A 99 -3.00 0.85 -7.30
CA GLU A 99 -4.37 1.20 -6.87
C GLU A 99 -4.42 2.55 -6.12
N ILE A 100 -3.39 2.87 -5.34
CA ILE A 100 -3.29 4.17 -4.68
C ILE A 100 -2.95 5.28 -5.66
N VAL A 101 -2.02 5.05 -6.59
CA VAL A 101 -1.66 6.04 -7.62
C VAL A 101 -2.83 6.36 -8.53
N ASP A 102 -3.72 5.40 -8.80
CA ASP A 102 -4.94 5.59 -9.60
C ASP A 102 -5.85 6.69 -9.02
N LYS A 103 -5.86 6.87 -7.68
CA LYS A 103 -6.59 7.97 -7.03
C LYS A 103 -6.08 9.36 -7.46
N ALA A 104 -4.87 9.46 -8.01
CA ALA A 104 -4.30 10.72 -8.46
C ALA A 104 -5.07 11.37 -9.62
N GLU A 105 -6.02 10.66 -10.24
CA GLU A 105 -6.97 11.24 -11.20
C GLU A 105 -7.88 12.31 -10.57
N ASP A 106 -8.30 12.12 -9.32
CA ASP A 106 -9.30 12.98 -8.64
C ASP A 106 -8.76 13.76 -7.44
N GLU A 107 -7.61 13.37 -6.88
CA GLU A 107 -7.03 13.96 -5.68
C GLU A 107 -5.49 13.97 -5.70
N VAL A 108 -4.83 14.74 -4.84
CA VAL A 108 -3.38 14.69 -4.72
C VAL A 108 -2.97 13.54 -3.81
N VAL A 109 -2.16 12.62 -4.34
CA VAL A 109 -1.65 11.48 -3.57
C VAL A 109 -0.26 11.81 -3.00
N VAL A 110 -0.13 11.69 -1.68
CA VAL A 110 1.14 11.80 -0.95
C VAL A 110 1.49 10.42 -0.40
N ILE A 111 2.68 9.92 -0.71
CA ILE A 111 3.12 8.57 -0.30
C ILE A 111 4.33 8.67 0.63
N ASP A 112 4.16 8.24 1.88
CA ASP A 112 5.27 8.04 2.82
C ASP A 112 5.83 6.63 2.67
N THR A 113 7.00 6.51 2.07
CA THR A 113 7.66 5.22 1.86
C THR A 113 8.41 4.76 3.10
N ALA A 114 8.31 3.48 3.43
CA ALA A 114 9.12 2.83 4.47
C ALA A 114 10.63 3.14 4.32
N PRO A 115 11.42 3.08 5.40
CA PRO A 115 12.88 3.13 5.30
C PRO A 115 13.37 1.99 4.41
N THR A 116 14.07 2.30 3.32
CA THR A 116 14.67 1.27 2.45
C THR A 116 15.59 0.38 3.28
N GLY A 117 15.20 -0.88 3.42
CA GLY A 117 15.86 -1.90 4.24
C GLY A 117 15.61 -3.30 3.68
N HIS A 118 15.61 -3.44 2.37
CA HIS A 118 15.76 -4.72 1.68
C HIS A 118 17.04 -4.65 0.85
N THR A 119 18.17 -4.84 1.54
CA THR A 119 19.46 -5.32 1.00
C THR A 119 20.07 -6.20 2.06
#